data_AF-A0A2G5HET5-F1
#
_entry.id   AF-A0A2G5HET5-F1
#
_cell.length_a   1.000
_cell.length_b   1.000
_cell.length_c   1.000
_cell.angle_alpha   90.00
_cell.angle_beta   90.00
_cell.angle_gamma   90.00
#
_symmetry.space_group_name_H-M   'P 1'
#
loop_
_entity.id
_entity.type
_entity.pdbx_description
1 polymer ?
#
loop_
_entity_poly.entity_id
_entity_poly.type
_entity_poly.pdbx_seq_one_letter_code
_entity_poly.pdbx_strand_id
1 'polypeptide(L)'
;MSFAAQTTSATSAATVRIFLVDSTDGQPKFLTEMPRDKLQLHSRGFDCFLSSVSVANEQTRDITLPYGSSAALKFVLEAIRNKKSGPVEQFYLNVTKFTKAQNVRTWEACQILSIEPTTVQERLAGKLAWDLSHDPKTTATDLQEAWHVFSRFDGIPPTFKVDPLASVIHQFCWDKVHDQYEEAEANAILERCRATSGALDQRVRVRLAELVEKKRIRDEHRVKNRLDKEERKRKGEERARRQQGGWK
;
A
#
# COMPACT_ATOMS: atom_id res chain seq x y z
N MET A 1 -53.96 -43.29 -11.45
CA MET A 1 -53.81 -42.24 -10.43
C MET A 1 -52.41 -41.67 -10.57
N SER A 2 -52.32 -40.38 -10.90
CA SER A 2 -51.07 -39.68 -11.17
C SER A 2 -50.45 -39.26 -9.83
N PHE A 3 -49.23 -39.71 -9.55
CA PHE A 3 -48.42 -39.16 -8.46
C PHE A 3 -47.55 -38.06 -9.05
N ALA A 4 -47.96 -36.82 -8.82
CA ALA A 4 -47.12 -35.66 -9.05
C ALA A 4 -45.94 -35.73 -8.06
N ALA A 5 -44.73 -35.91 -8.60
CA ALA A 5 -43.50 -35.80 -7.83
C ALA A 5 -43.39 -34.36 -7.30
N GLN A 6 -43.26 -34.26 -5.98
CA GLN A 6 -43.08 -33.00 -5.27
C GLN A 6 -41.82 -32.29 -5.76
N THR A 7 -42.01 -31.00 -5.98
CA THR A 7 -41.00 -29.97 -6.25
C THR A 7 -39.75 -30.17 -5.41
N THR A 8 -38.62 -30.31 -6.09
CA THR A 8 -37.27 -30.12 -5.53
C THR A 8 -37.23 -28.75 -4.86
N SER A 9 -37.26 -28.75 -3.53
CA SER A 9 -36.98 -27.57 -2.73
C SER A 9 -35.57 -27.12 -3.08
N ALA A 10 -35.45 -25.96 -3.72
CA ALA A 10 -34.16 -25.32 -3.95
C ALA A 10 -33.59 -24.98 -2.56
N THR A 11 -32.73 -25.82 -2.02
CA THR A 11 -31.91 -25.49 -0.86
C THR A 11 -31.21 -24.18 -1.18
N SER A 12 -31.61 -23.11 -0.50
CA SER A 12 -30.96 -21.81 -0.61
C SER A 12 -29.44 -22.00 -0.46
N ALA A 13 -28.62 -21.29 -1.22
CA ALA A 13 -27.17 -21.34 -1.02
C ALA A 13 -26.85 -20.68 0.34
N ALA A 14 -26.03 -21.32 1.16
CA ALA A 14 -25.64 -20.77 2.46
C ALA A 14 -24.92 -19.41 2.29
N THR A 15 -25.26 -18.46 3.14
CA THR A 15 -24.70 -17.10 3.11
C THR A 15 -24.00 -16.73 4.41
N VAL A 16 -23.12 -15.74 4.31
CA VAL A 16 -22.37 -15.17 5.43
C VAL A 16 -22.58 -13.67 5.45
N ARG A 17 -23.10 -13.13 6.56
CA ARG A 17 -23.26 -11.69 6.79
C ARG A 17 -22.03 -11.18 7.51
N ILE A 18 -21.33 -10.25 6.89
CA ILE A 18 -20.09 -9.70 7.39
C ILE A 18 -20.37 -8.31 7.96
N PHE A 19 -19.92 -8.10 9.18
CA PHE A 19 -19.95 -6.83 9.90
C PHE A 19 -18.52 -6.34 10.12
N LEU A 20 -18.35 -5.03 10.26
CA LEU A 20 -17.09 -4.40 10.63
C LEU A 20 -17.32 -3.57 11.89
N VAL A 21 -16.48 -3.74 12.90
CA VAL A 21 -16.49 -2.86 14.09
C VAL A 21 -16.12 -1.44 13.65
N ASP A 22 -17.01 -0.48 13.86
CA ASP A 22 -16.74 0.91 13.57
C ASP A 22 -15.82 1.50 14.65
N SER A 23 -14.73 2.15 14.23
CA SER A 23 -13.74 2.75 15.13
C SER A 23 -14.27 3.92 15.96
N THR A 24 -15.43 4.51 15.61
CA THR A 24 -16.00 5.68 16.28
C THR A 24 -16.87 5.32 17.48
N ASP A 25 -17.71 4.28 17.35
CA ASP A 25 -18.69 3.86 18.37
C ASP A 25 -18.46 2.43 18.89
N GLY A 26 -17.49 1.71 18.31
CA GLY A 26 -17.17 0.33 18.68
C GLY A 26 -18.27 -0.68 18.29
N GLN A 27 -19.27 -0.27 17.52
CA GLN A 27 -20.41 -1.13 17.17
C GLN A 27 -20.18 -1.85 15.84
N PRO A 28 -20.60 -3.13 15.72
CA PRO A 28 -20.60 -3.83 14.45
C PRO A 28 -21.57 -3.16 13.45
N LYS A 29 -21.03 -2.70 12.31
CA LYS A 29 -21.83 -2.17 11.20
C LYS A 29 -21.84 -3.15 10.05
N PHE A 30 -23.02 -3.38 9.48
CA PHE A 30 -23.19 -4.29 8.36
C PHE A 30 -22.33 -3.84 7.17
N LEU A 31 -21.50 -4.75 6.68
CA LEU A 31 -20.62 -4.49 5.55
C LEU A 31 -21.25 -5.06 4.28
N THR A 32 -21.53 -6.37 4.28
CA THR A 32 -22.08 -7.07 3.12
C THR A 32 -22.52 -8.50 3.45
N GLU A 33 -23.28 -9.14 2.57
CA GLU A 33 -23.65 -10.56 2.66
C GLU A 33 -23.13 -11.34 1.45
N MET A 34 -22.52 -12.50 1.68
CA MET A 34 -21.76 -13.23 0.66
C MET A 34 -22.18 -14.70 0.58
N PRO A 35 -22.16 -15.31 -0.62
CA PRO A 35 -22.21 -16.76 -0.74
C PRO A 35 -21.04 -17.41 0.00
N ARG A 36 -21.35 -18.41 0.84
CA ARG A 36 -20.38 -19.10 1.70
C ARG A 36 -19.28 -19.77 0.87
N ASP A 37 -19.66 -20.48 -0.18
CA ASP A 37 -18.77 -21.18 -1.10
C ASP A 37 -17.70 -20.27 -1.71
N LYS A 38 -18.08 -19.08 -2.17
CA LYS A 38 -17.16 -18.10 -2.73
C LYS A 38 -16.17 -17.56 -1.69
N LEU A 39 -16.63 -17.34 -0.46
CA LEU A 39 -15.74 -16.91 0.62
C LEU A 39 -14.72 -17.99 0.95
N GLN A 40 -15.14 -19.24 1.13
CA GLN A 40 -14.22 -20.34 1.45
C GLN A 40 -13.19 -20.57 0.33
N LEU A 41 -13.60 -20.40 -0.93
CA LEU A 41 -12.70 -20.58 -2.07
C LEU A 41 -11.60 -19.50 -2.16
N HIS A 42 -11.90 -18.27 -1.76
CA HIS A 42 -11.01 -17.10 -1.97
C HIS A 42 -10.47 -16.47 -0.69
N SER A 43 -10.75 -17.06 0.47
CA SER A 43 -10.27 -16.62 1.77
C SER A 43 -9.97 -17.82 2.65
N ARG A 44 -8.69 -18.04 2.93
CA ARG A 44 -8.26 -19.10 3.84
C ARG A 44 -8.78 -18.87 5.26
N GLY A 45 -8.87 -17.60 5.68
CA GLY A 45 -9.39 -17.22 7.00
C GLY A 45 -10.85 -17.61 7.16
N PHE A 46 -11.68 -17.30 6.17
CA PHE A 46 -13.09 -17.74 6.17
C PHE A 46 -13.21 -19.24 6.03
N ASP A 47 -12.43 -19.91 5.17
CA ASP A 47 -12.49 -21.37 5.05
C ASP A 47 -12.19 -22.06 6.38
N CYS A 48 -11.10 -21.68 7.05
CA CYS A 48 -10.73 -22.23 8.35
C CYS A 48 -11.83 -21.97 9.39
N PHE A 49 -12.35 -20.73 9.48
CA PHE A 49 -13.36 -20.36 10.47
C PHE A 49 -14.72 -21.03 10.23
N LEU A 50 -15.15 -21.10 8.97
CA LEU A 50 -16.43 -21.65 8.58
C LEU A 50 -16.45 -23.18 8.66
N SER A 51 -15.31 -23.83 8.44
CA SER A 51 -15.18 -25.29 8.52
C SER A 51 -14.90 -25.82 9.94
N SER A 52 -14.30 -25.01 10.83
CA SER A 52 -13.90 -25.46 12.17
C SER A 52 -14.95 -25.30 13.27
N VAL A 53 -15.87 -24.34 13.12
CA VAL A 53 -16.87 -24.04 14.15
C VAL A 53 -18.26 -24.27 13.57
N SER A 54 -18.98 -25.26 14.11
CA SER A 54 -20.38 -25.49 13.74
C SER A 54 -21.29 -24.54 14.51
N VAL A 55 -22.33 -24.03 13.84
CA VAL A 55 -23.34 -23.13 14.41
C VAL A 55 -24.74 -23.67 14.18
N ALA A 56 -25.70 -23.28 15.01
CA ALA A 56 -27.09 -23.74 14.91
C ALA A 56 -27.75 -23.38 13.55
N ASN A 57 -27.33 -22.28 12.93
CA ASN A 57 -27.78 -21.86 11.61
C ASN A 57 -26.60 -21.80 10.62
N GLU A 58 -26.33 -22.92 9.94
CA GLU A 58 -25.30 -22.98 8.89
C GLU A 58 -25.73 -22.30 7.59
N GLN A 59 -27.03 -21.99 7.46
CA GLN A 59 -27.61 -21.36 6.27
C GLN A 59 -27.31 -19.86 6.21
N THR A 60 -27.26 -19.20 7.37
CA THR A 60 -26.92 -17.78 7.48
C THR A 60 -26.04 -17.58 8.71
N ARG A 61 -24.77 -17.24 8.48
CA ARG A 61 -23.78 -17.06 9.55
C ARG A 61 -23.31 -15.61 9.62
N ASP A 62 -23.26 -15.06 10.82
CA ASP A 62 -22.78 -13.71 11.06
C ASP A 62 -21.30 -13.74 11.48
N ILE A 63 -20.50 -12.85 10.89
CA ILE A 63 -19.08 -12.69 11.21
C ILE A 63 -18.77 -11.20 11.36
N THR A 64 -18.04 -10.85 12.42
CA THR A 64 -17.61 -9.48 12.68
C THR A 64 -16.09 -9.38 12.54
N LEU A 65 -15.65 -8.51 11.63
CA LEU A 65 -14.24 -8.16 11.46
C LEU A 65 -13.86 -7.08 12.47
N PRO A 66 -12.72 -7.20 13.17
CA PRO A 66 -12.35 -6.31 14.27
C PRO A 66 -11.84 -4.94 13.80
N TYR A 67 -11.29 -4.84 12.60
CA TYR A 67 -10.74 -3.61 12.04
C TYR A 67 -10.63 -3.68 10.51
N GLY A 68 -10.30 -2.54 9.89
CA GLY A 68 -10.01 -2.42 8.46
C GLY A 68 -10.77 -1.27 7.80
N SER A 69 -10.36 -0.88 6.60
CA SER A 69 -11.09 0.12 5.82
C SER A 69 -12.37 -0.49 5.22
N SER A 70 -13.54 0.06 5.56
CA SER A 70 -14.83 -0.40 5.03
C SER A 70 -14.86 -0.41 3.50
N ALA A 71 -14.34 0.64 2.86
CA ALA A 71 -14.30 0.74 1.41
C ALA A 71 -13.40 -0.33 0.77
N ALA A 72 -12.21 -0.56 1.33
CA ALA A 72 -11.28 -1.57 0.83
C ALA A 72 -11.80 -3.00 1.05
N LEU A 73 -12.37 -3.29 2.21
CA LEU A 73 -12.99 -4.59 2.50
C LEU A 73 -14.17 -4.85 1.56
N LYS A 74 -15.06 -3.86 1.35
CA LYS A 74 -16.16 -3.97 0.38
C LYS A 74 -15.64 -4.27 -1.02
N PHE A 75 -14.61 -3.55 -1.47
CA PHE A 75 -14.00 -3.78 -2.78
C PHE A 75 -13.48 -5.22 -2.94
N VAL A 76 -12.72 -5.73 -1.96
CA VAL A 76 -12.17 -7.10 -2.03
C VAL A 76 -13.30 -8.14 -1.99
N LEU A 77 -14.29 -7.98 -1.10
CA LEU A 77 -15.43 -8.89 -1.01
C LEU A 77 -16.30 -8.86 -2.28
N GLU A 78 -16.50 -7.70 -2.88
CA GLU A 78 -17.20 -7.56 -4.14
C GLU A 78 -16.44 -8.22 -5.29
N ALA A 79 -15.11 -8.12 -5.32
CA ALA A 79 -14.29 -8.84 -6.28
C ALA A 79 -14.46 -10.36 -6.15
N ILE A 80 -14.48 -10.90 -4.92
CA ILE A 80 -14.78 -12.31 -4.66
C ILE A 80 -16.18 -12.66 -5.16
N ARG A 81 -17.20 -11.84 -4.81
CA ARG A 81 -18.59 -12.08 -5.21
C ARG A 81 -18.74 -12.17 -6.72
N ASN A 82 -18.09 -11.25 -7.42
CA ASN A 82 -18.21 -11.11 -8.87
C ASN A 82 -17.25 -12.00 -9.65
N LYS A 83 -16.35 -12.73 -8.97
CA LYS A 83 -15.49 -13.72 -9.63
C LYS A 83 -16.36 -14.79 -10.28
N LYS A 84 -16.24 -14.88 -11.61
CA LYS A 84 -16.85 -15.94 -12.42
C LYS A 84 -16.19 -17.28 -12.12
N SER A 85 -16.97 -18.34 -12.23
CA SER A 85 -16.49 -19.73 -12.13
C SER A 85 -15.33 -19.94 -13.11
N GLY A 86 -14.24 -20.50 -12.60
CA GLY A 86 -12.99 -20.69 -13.34
C GLY A 86 -11.85 -20.96 -12.36
N PRO A 87 -10.61 -21.13 -12.85
CA PRO A 87 -9.46 -21.40 -12.00
C PRO A 87 -9.28 -20.33 -10.92
N VAL A 88 -8.95 -20.77 -9.71
CA VAL A 88 -8.75 -19.90 -8.54
C VAL A 88 -7.54 -18.99 -8.76
N GLU A 89 -6.52 -19.51 -9.45
CA GLU A 89 -5.27 -18.83 -9.81
C GLU A 89 -5.48 -17.59 -10.68
N GLN A 90 -6.64 -17.51 -11.35
CA GLN A 90 -7.04 -16.36 -12.16
C GLN A 90 -7.75 -15.27 -11.37
N PHE A 91 -7.95 -15.42 -10.06
CA PHE A 91 -8.45 -14.33 -9.23
C PHE A 91 -7.44 -13.19 -9.18
N TYR A 92 -7.92 -11.96 -9.38
CA TYR A 92 -7.10 -10.75 -9.34
C TYR A 92 -7.94 -9.56 -8.88
N LEU A 93 -7.26 -8.55 -8.35
CA LEU A 93 -7.86 -7.28 -7.96
C LEU A 93 -7.45 -6.20 -8.96
N ASN A 94 -8.43 -5.58 -9.62
CA ASN A 94 -8.16 -4.47 -10.54
C ASN A 94 -8.05 -3.16 -9.76
N VAL A 95 -6.81 -2.77 -9.42
CA VAL A 95 -6.50 -1.57 -8.63
C VAL A 95 -5.87 -0.45 -9.47
N THR A 96 -5.99 -0.52 -10.80
CA THR A 96 -5.32 0.43 -11.72
C THR A 96 -5.72 1.89 -11.53
N LYS A 97 -6.95 2.15 -11.06
CA LYS A 97 -7.49 3.51 -10.85
C LYS A 97 -7.40 3.98 -9.40
N PHE A 98 -6.77 3.21 -8.52
CA PHE A 98 -6.72 3.50 -7.09
C PHE A 98 -5.52 4.36 -6.76
N THR A 99 -5.69 5.28 -5.81
CA THR A 99 -4.59 6.05 -5.22
C THR A 99 -3.68 5.13 -4.39
N LYS A 100 -2.48 5.59 -4.04
CA LYS A 100 -1.55 4.80 -3.20
C LYS A 100 -2.17 4.46 -1.85
N ALA A 101 -2.77 5.45 -1.18
CA ALA A 101 -3.56 5.25 0.04
C ALA A 101 -4.63 4.14 -0.10
N GLN A 102 -5.40 4.15 -1.21
CA GLN A 102 -6.41 3.11 -1.48
C GLN A 102 -5.77 1.74 -1.71
N ASN A 103 -4.62 1.67 -2.40
CA ASN A 103 -3.89 0.43 -2.61
C ASN A 103 -3.33 -0.14 -1.29
N VAL A 104 -2.82 0.72 -0.41
CA VAL A 104 -2.35 0.34 0.94
C VAL A 104 -3.50 -0.27 1.75
N ARG A 105 -4.67 0.37 1.76
CA ARG A 105 -5.86 -0.16 2.44
C ARG A 105 -6.41 -1.42 1.79
N THR A 106 -6.31 -1.56 0.47
CA THR A 106 -6.69 -2.79 -0.25
C THR A 106 -5.75 -3.94 0.11
N TRP A 107 -4.45 -3.68 0.24
CA TRP A 107 -3.50 -4.68 0.69
C TRP A 107 -3.77 -5.13 2.12
N GLU A 108 -4.06 -4.19 3.03
CA GLU A 108 -4.53 -4.50 4.39
C GLU A 108 -5.79 -5.37 4.37
N ALA A 109 -6.79 -5.02 3.56
CA ALA A 109 -8.01 -5.81 3.43
C ALA A 109 -7.71 -7.25 2.98
N CYS A 110 -6.75 -7.44 2.07
CA CYS A 110 -6.33 -8.77 1.66
C CYS A 110 -5.69 -9.58 2.80
N GLN A 111 -4.90 -8.92 3.67
CA GLN A 111 -4.32 -9.54 4.86
C GLN A 111 -5.41 -9.95 5.87
N ILE A 112 -6.31 -9.02 6.20
CA ILE A 112 -7.43 -9.26 7.14
C ILE A 112 -8.28 -10.44 6.69
N LEU A 113 -8.58 -10.49 5.39
CA LEU A 113 -9.40 -11.54 4.80
C LEU A 113 -8.59 -12.79 4.42
N SER A 114 -7.25 -12.80 4.59
CA SER A 114 -6.39 -13.92 4.19
C SER A 114 -6.70 -14.42 2.77
N ILE A 115 -6.66 -13.51 1.80
CA ILE A 115 -7.10 -13.75 0.42
C ILE A 115 -6.24 -14.78 -0.30
N GLU A 116 -6.91 -15.68 -1.02
CA GLU A 116 -6.31 -16.69 -1.91
C GLU A 116 -6.69 -16.44 -3.39
N PRO A 117 -5.77 -16.70 -4.33
CA PRO A 117 -4.41 -17.20 -4.12
C PRO A 117 -3.48 -16.12 -3.56
N THR A 118 -2.44 -16.51 -2.81
CA THR A 118 -1.41 -15.60 -2.26
C THR A 118 -0.79 -14.67 -3.30
N THR A 119 -0.71 -15.10 -4.57
CA THR A 119 -0.20 -14.30 -5.69
C THR A 119 -0.96 -12.98 -5.90
N VAL A 120 -2.22 -12.86 -5.46
CA VAL A 120 -2.96 -11.59 -5.48
C VAL A 120 -2.28 -10.56 -4.57
N GLN A 121 -1.90 -10.98 -3.36
CA GLN A 121 -1.23 -10.13 -2.39
C GLN A 121 0.18 -9.75 -2.86
N GLU A 122 0.91 -10.70 -3.44
CA GLU A 122 2.26 -10.48 -3.98
C GLU A 122 2.26 -9.46 -5.13
N ARG A 123 1.32 -9.56 -6.07
CA ARG A 123 1.18 -8.59 -7.17
C ARG A 123 0.86 -7.20 -6.65
N LEU A 124 -0.03 -7.10 -5.66
CA LEU A 124 -0.39 -5.83 -5.04
C LEU A 124 0.79 -5.24 -4.25
N ALA A 125 1.55 -6.04 -3.53
CA ALA A 125 2.77 -5.62 -2.84
C ALA A 125 3.84 -5.14 -3.82
N GLY A 126 4.03 -5.83 -4.95
CA GLY A 126 4.92 -5.41 -6.03
C GLY A 126 4.55 -4.05 -6.61
N LYS A 127 3.25 -3.83 -6.88
CA LYS A 127 2.75 -2.52 -7.31
C LYS A 127 2.98 -1.45 -6.23
N LEU A 128 2.65 -1.73 -4.97
CA LEU A 128 2.85 -0.79 -3.87
C LEU A 128 4.32 -0.43 -3.67
N ALA A 129 5.25 -1.39 -3.80
CA ALA A 129 6.67 -1.12 -3.68
C ALA A 129 7.14 -0.12 -4.75
N TRP A 130 6.62 -0.23 -5.98
CA TRP A 130 6.84 0.76 -7.03
C TRP A 130 6.19 2.10 -6.68
N ASP A 131 4.90 2.09 -6.34
CA ASP A 131 4.11 3.30 -6.13
C ASP A 131 4.66 4.16 -4.96
N LEU A 132 5.03 3.51 -3.87
CA LEU A 132 5.55 4.19 -2.67
C LEU A 132 6.98 4.70 -2.85
N SER A 133 7.71 4.23 -3.87
CA SER A 133 9.10 4.61 -4.12
C SER A 133 9.32 5.48 -5.37
N HIS A 134 8.35 5.55 -6.30
CA HIS A 134 8.57 6.20 -7.60
C HIS A 134 7.34 6.94 -8.18
N ASP A 135 6.11 6.54 -7.84
CA ASP A 135 4.87 7.16 -8.35
C ASP A 135 4.72 8.58 -7.72
N PRO A 136 3.97 9.55 -8.29
CA PRO A 136 4.19 10.98 -8.07
C PRO A 136 3.98 11.41 -6.61
N LYS A 137 4.37 12.66 -6.31
CA LYS A 137 4.46 13.27 -4.96
C LYS A 137 3.60 12.59 -3.89
N THR A 138 4.26 12.09 -2.86
CA THR A 138 3.61 11.53 -1.67
C THR A 138 2.67 12.55 -1.02
N THR A 139 1.42 12.19 -0.80
CA THR A 139 0.45 13.05 -0.11
C THR A 139 0.44 12.79 1.40
N ALA A 140 -0.17 13.71 2.16
CA ALA A 140 -0.36 13.51 3.61
C ALA A 140 -1.19 12.25 3.91
N THR A 141 -2.19 11.96 3.07
CA THR A 141 -3.03 10.76 3.17
C THR A 141 -2.23 9.49 2.93
N ASP A 142 -1.30 9.49 1.97
CA ASP A 142 -0.47 8.31 1.71
C ASP A 142 0.40 7.94 2.91
N LEU A 143 1.04 8.93 3.54
CA LEU A 143 1.84 8.72 4.76
C LEU A 143 0.98 8.26 5.94
N GLN A 144 -0.19 8.87 6.12
CA GLN A 144 -1.12 8.49 7.17
C GLN A 144 -1.57 7.04 7.02
N GLU A 145 -1.98 6.64 5.81
CA GLU A 145 -2.48 5.28 5.58
C GLU A 145 -1.37 4.24 5.58
N ALA A 146 -0.19 4.57 5.04
CA ALA A 146 0.99 3.72 5.18
C ALA A 146 1.36 3.53 6.66
N TRP A 147 1.31 4.58 7.47
CA TRP A 147 1.55 4.48 8.91
C TRP A 147 0.53 3.57 9.59
N HIS A 148 -0.78 3.82 9.39
CA HIS A 148 -1.84 3.00 9.99
C HIS A 148 -1.73 1.51 9.66
N VAL A 149 -1.31 1.19 8.43
CA VAL A 149 -1.25 -0.20 7.96
C VAL A 149 0.07 -0.87 8.30
N PHE A 150 1.20 -0.20 8.13
CA PHE A 150 2.52 -0.82 8.18
C PHE A 150 3.24 -0.66 9.53
N SER A 151 2.87 0.33 10.35
CA SER A 151 3.54 0.56 11.65
C SER A 151 3.39 -0.58 12.66
N ARG A 152 2.41 -1.47 12.46
CA ARG A 152 2.18 -2.66 13.30
C ARG A 152 3.14 -3.81 13.04
N PHE A 153 3.91 -3.78 11.96
CA PHE A 153 4.86 -4.84 11.64
C PHE A 153 6.23 -4.51 12.24
N ASP A 154 6.81 -5.48 12.94
CA ASP A 154 8.21 -5.43 13.34
C ASP A 154 9.07 -5.91 12.17
N GLY A 155 9.51 -4.96 11.33
CA GLY A 155 10.27 -5.23 10.11
C GLY A 155 9.44 -5.22 8.83
N ILE A 156 9.85 -6.02 7.84
CA ILE A 156 9.25 -6.01 6.50
C ILE A 156 7.92 -6.78 6.53
N PRO A 157 6.79 -6.17 6.13
CA PRO A 157 5.51 -6.86 6.09
C PRO A 157 5.54 -8.06 5.12
N PRO A 158 4.66 -9.08 5.31
CA PRO A 158 4.57 -10.22 4.41
C PRO A 158 4.43 -9.77 2.94
N THR A 159 4.93 -10.57 2.00
CA THR A 159 4.90 -10.30 0.54
C THR A 159 5.75 -9.12 0.05
N PHE A 160 6.30 -8.28 0.93
CA PHE A 160 7.22 -7.21 0.56
C PHE A 160 8.70 -7.65 0.61
N LYS A 161 9.54 -7.04 -0.24
CA LYS A 161 11.00 -7.22 -0.24
C LYS A 161 11.75 -6.08 0.46
N VAL A 162 11.08 -4.95 0.62
CA VAL A 162 11.60 -3.72 1.23
C VAL A 162 10.54 -3.16 2.17
N ASP A 163 10.93 -2.40 3.19
CA ASP A 163 9.98 -1.76 4.10
C ASP A 163 9.18 -0.67 3.36
N PRO A 164 7.87 -0.87 3.13
CA PRO A 164 7.04 0.08 2.40
C PRO A 164 6.85 1.41 3.16
N LEU A 165 6.87 1.38 4.50
CA LEU A 165 6.76 2.58 5.31
C LEU A 165 8.03 3.43 5.22
N ALA A 166 9.20 2.78 5.27
CA ALA A 166 10.47 3.45 5.06
C ALA A 166 10.56 4.07 3.65
N SER A 167 10.09 3.35 2.61
CA SER A 167 10.07 3.85 1.23
C SER A 167 9.23 5.13 1.09
N VAL A 168 7.99 5.14 1.58
CA VAL A 168 7.11 6.31 1.40
C VAL A 168 7.59 7.54 2.19
N ILE A 169 8.15 7.33 3.39
CA ILE A 169 8.78 8.39 4.17
C ILE A 169 9.99 8.93 3.42
N HIS A 170 10.84 8.03 2.90
CA HIS A 170 12.00 8.44 2.11
C HIS A 170 11.61 9.25 0.90
N GLN A 171 10.60 8.81 0.14
CA GLN A 171 10.13 9.49 -1.06
C GLN A 171 9.64 10.90 -0.75
N PHE A 172 8.78 11.07 0.27
CA PHE A 172 8.35 12.40 0.71
C PHE A 172 9.53 13.31 1.10
N CYS A 173 10.44 12.81 1.95
CA CYS A 173 11.59 13.60 2.40
C CYS A 173 12.51 13.95 1.23
N TRP A 174 12.70 13.04 0.27
CA TRP A 174 13.52 13.29 -0.91
C TRP A 174 12.91 14.37 -1.78
N ASP A 175 11.62 14.28 -2.07
CA ASP A 175 10.87 15.26 -2.85
C ASP A 175 10.90 16.65 -2.17
N LYS A 176 10.69 16.71 -0.85
CA LYS A 176 10.80 17.96 -0.07
C LYS A 176 12.20 18.58 -0.16
N VAL A 177 13.25 17.77 0.00
CA VAL A 177 14.64 18.24 -0.07
C VAL A 177 15.03 18.70 -1.49
N HIS A 178 14.36 18.21 -2.52
CA HIS A 178 14.59 18.60 -3.91
C HIS A 178 13.54 19.59 -4.43
N ASP A 179 12.90 20.35 -3.53
CA ASP A 179 12.02 21.46 -3.85
C ASP A 179 10.87 21.06 -4.77
N GLN A 180 10.43 19.79 -4.66
CA GLN A 180 9.28 19.27 -5.42
C GLN A 180 7.96 19.67 -4.77
N TYR A 181 7.95 20.26 -3.58
CA TYR A 181 6.74 20.74 -2.91
C TYR A 181 6.78 22.25 -2.74
N GLU A 182 5.61 22.88 -2.84
CA GLU A 182 5.43 24.22 -2.28
C GLU A 182 5.58 24.15 -0.76
N GLU A 183 6.11 25.21 -0.14
CA GLU A 183 6.39 25.20 1.30
C GLU A 183 5.13 24.96 2.14
N ALA A 184 4.02 25.59 1.77
CA ALA A 184 2.73 25.40 2.42
C ALA A 184 2.22 23.95 2.30
N GLU A 185 2.40 23.31 1.14
CA GLU A 185 2.02 21.92 0.89
C GLU A 185 2.85 20.98 1.78
N ALA A 186 4.18 21.16 1.81
CA ALA A 186 5.06 20.35 2.64
C ALA A 186 4.79 20.52 4.14
N ASN A 187 4.48 21.75 4.59
CA ASN A 187 4.16 22.03 5.98
C ASN A 187 2.82 21.38 6.39
N ALA A 188 1.81 21.40 5.52
CA ALA A 188 0.55 20.70 5.76
C ALA A 188 0.75 19.17 5.93
N ILE A 189 1.63 18.57 5.11
CA ILE A 189 1.99 17.15 5.25
C ILE A 189 2.67 16.88 6.61
N LEU A 190 3.64 17.71 7.01
CA LEU A 190 4.35 17.57 8.28
C LEU A 190 3.41 17.72 9.49
N GLU A 191 2.50 18.70 9.47
CA GLU A 191 1.49 18.87 10.52
C GLU A 191 0.56 17.65 10.60
N ARG A 192 0.17 17.07 9.45
CA ARG A 192 -0.61 15.84 9.43
C ARG A 192 0.15 14.64 9.99
N CYS A 193 1.45 14.52 9.71
CA CYS A 193 2.29 13.48 10.31
C CYS A 193 2.32 13.61 11.83
N ARG A 194 2.51 14.83 12.36
CA ARG A 194 2.48 15.13 13.80
C ARG A 194 1.14 14.78 14.44
N ALA A 195 0.03 15.16 13.79
CA ALA A 195 -1.32 14.86 14.27
C ALA A 195 -1.63 13.35 14.21
N THR A 196 -1.05 12.62 13.27
CA THR A 196 -1.26 11.16 13.12
C THR A 196 -0.51 10.37 14.18
N SER A 197 0.78 10.65 14.40
CA SER A 197 1.59 9.99 15.42
C SER A 197 2.90 10.74 15.68
N GLY A 198 3.26 10.91 16.95
CA GLY A 198 4.58 11.43 17.32
C GLY A 198 5.74 10.57 16.81
N ALA A 199 5.54 9.25 16.69
CA ALA A 199 6.56 8.35 16.15
C ALA A 199 6.71 8.52 14.62
N LEU A 200 5.61 8.77 13.89
CA LEU A 200 5.66 9.09 12.47
C LEU A 200 6.40 10.41 12.25
N ASP A 201 6.05 11.48 12.99
CA ASP A 201 6.72 12.78 12.92
C ASP A 201 8.23 12.63 13.17
N GLN A 202 8.61 11.89 14.22
CA GLN A 202 10.03 11.66 14.53
C GLN A 202 10.76 10.94 13.38
N ARG A 203 10.18 9.88 12.80
CA ARG A 203 10.80 9.16 11.67
C ARG A 203 10.97 10.07 10.46
N VAL A 204 9.96 10.87 10.14
CA VAL A 204 10.01 11.85 9.04
C VAL A 204 11.10 12.90 9.29
N ARG A 205 11.18 13.47 10.50
CA ARG A 205 12.19 14.47 10.85
C ARG A 205 13.61 13.94 10.77
N VAL A 206 13.85 12.73 11.30
CA VAL A 206 15.16 12.08 11.24
C VAL A 206 15.57 11.86 9.78
N ARG A 207 14.67 11.31 8.96
CA ARG A 207 14.95 11.07 7.54
C ARG A 207 15.16 12.37 6.77
N LEU A 208 14.38 13.40 7.07
CA LEU A 208 14.51 14.71 6.44
C LEU A 208 15.89 15.33 6.74
N ALA A 209 16.31 15.33 8.01
CA ALA A 209 17.61 15.84 8.41
C ALA A 209 18.77 15.09 7.71
N GLU A 210 18.68 13.77 7.63
CA GLU A 210 19.66 12.93 6.91
C GLU A 210 19.76 13.33 5.43
N LEU A 211 18.63 13.54 4.75
CA LEU A 211 18.63 13.88 3.32
C LEU A 211 19.08 15.31 3.04
N VAL A 212 18.77 16.26 3.93
CA VAL A 212 19.30 17.63 3.87
C VAL A 212 20.82 17.60 3.91
N GLU A 213 21.40 16.87 4.85
CA GLU A 213 22.86 16.76 4.98
C GLU A 213 23.48 16.07 3.75
N LYS A 214 22.86 14.99 3.25
CA LYS A 214 23.30 14.34 2.01
C LYS A 214 23.23 15.26 0.79
N LYS A 215 22.19 16.09 0.66
CA LYS A 215 22.10 17.10 -0.41
C LYS A 215 23.22 18.13 -0.27
N ARG A 216 23.47 18.66 0.93
CA ARG A 216 24.54 19.62 1.21
C ARG A 216 25.90 19.10 0.76
N ILE A 217 26.30 17.91 1.21
CA ILE A 217 27.56 17.27 0.84
C ILE A 217 27.65 17.06 -0.68
N ARG A 218 26.58 16.54 -1.30
CA ARG A 218 26.53 16.33 -2.75
C ARG A 218 26.73 17.64 -3.52
N ASP A 219 26.07 18.70 -3.09
CA ASP A 219 26.11 20.00 -3.77
C ASP A 219 27.50 20.65 -3.62
N GLU A 220 28.14 20.54 -2.44
CA GLU A 220 29.53 20.94 -2.22
C GLU A 220 30.51 20.19 -3.15
N HIS A 221 30.34 18.87 -3.27
CA HIS A 221 31.14 18.04 -4.18
C HIS A 221 30.91 18.43 -5.65
N ARG A 222 29.67 18.77 -6.04
CA ARG A 222 29.35 19.23 -7.41
C ARG A 222 30.04 20.56 -7.72
N VAL A 223 30.05 21.51 -6.78
CA VAL A 223 30.74 22.79 -6.96
C VAL A 223 32.24 22.57 -7.08
N LYS A 224 32.85 21.78 -6.18
CA LYS A 224 34.29 21.46 -6.22
C LYS A 224 34.67 20.79 -7.54
N ASN A 225 33.92 19.79 -7.98
CA ASN A 225 34.19 19.09 -9.23
C ASN A 225 34.06 20.01 -10.46
N ARG A 226 33.14 20.97 -10.44
CA ARG A 226 33.00 21.98 -11.50
C ARG A 226 34.24 22.88 -11.57
N LEU A 227 34.68 23.41 -10.42
CA LEU A 227 35.88 24.26 -10.33
C LEU A 227 37.14 23.49 -10.76
N ASP A 228 37.30 22.25 -10.32
CA ASP A 228 38.42 21.39 -10.71
C ASP A 228 38.44 21.14 -12.23
N LYS A 229 37.26 20.96 -12.84
CA LYS A 229 37.13 20.78 -14.29
C LYS A 229 37.49 22.04 -15.06
N GLU A 230 37.03 23.21 -14.61
CA GLU A 230 37.36 24.51 -15.20
C GLU A 230 38.86 24.82 -15.10
N GLU A 231 39.48 24.54 -13.94
CA GLU A 231 40.93 24.74 -13.75
C GLU A 231 41.77 23.79 -14.62
N ARG A 232 41.35 22.53 -14.77
CA ARG A 232 41.99 21.59 -15.71
C ARG A 232 41.88 22.07 -17.15
N LYS A 233 40.73 22.62 -17.54
CA LYS A 233 40.52 23.20 -18.87
C LYS A 233 41.43 24.40 -19.10
N ARG A 234 41.50 25.34 -18.15
CA ARG A 234 42.37 26.53 -18.20
C ARG A 234 43.85 26.15 -18.35
N LYS A 235 44.33 25.20 -17.54
CA LYS A 235 45.70 24.68 -17.63
C LYS A 235 45.98 23.97 -18.97
N GLY A 236 44.99 23.26 -19.51
CA GLY A 236 45.08 22.64 -20.84
C GLY A 236 45.20 23.69 -21.96
N GLU A 237 44.36 24.72 -21.93
CA GLU A 237 44.39 25.83 -22.88
C GLU A 237 45.70 26.63 -22.79
N GLU A 238 46.22 26.87 -21.59
CA GLU A 238 47.51 27.53 -21.39
C GLU A 238 48.67 26.71 -21.96
N ARG A 239 48.69 25.39 -21.74
CA ARG A 239 49.69 24.48 -22.33
C ARG A 239 49.61 24.47 -23.86
N ALA A 240 48.42 24.44 -24.43
CA ALA A 240 48.22 24.48 -25.87
C ALA A 240 48.74 25.79 -26.50
N ARG A 241 48.48 26.95 -25.86
CA ARG A 241 49.03 28.25 -26.30
C ARG A 241 50.56 28.29 -26.23
N ARG A 242 51.17 27.74 -25.18
CA ARG A 242 52.63 27.67 -25.06
C ARG A 242 53.26 26.80 -26.15
N GLN A 243 52.60 25.72 -26.56
CA GLN A 243 53.08 24.85 -27.65
C GLN A 243 52.92 25.50 -29.03
N GLN A 244 51.86 26.29 -29.26
CA GLN A 244 51.67 27.02 -30.52
C GLN A 244 52.59 28.25 -30.65
N GLY A 245 52.95 28.90 -29.54
CA GLY A 245 53.89 30.03 -29.52
C GLY A 245 55.38 29.64 -29.54
N GLY A 246 55.70 28.35 -29.38
CA GLY A 246 57.08 27.83 -29.38
C GLY A 246 57.65 27.47 -30.75
N TRP A 247 56.94 27.77 -31.84
CA TRP A 247 57.44 27.69 -33.22
C TRP A 247 57.65 29.11 -33.76
N LYS A 248 58.78 29.71 -33.39
CA LYS A 248 59.50 30.74 -34.16
C LYS A 248 60.98 30.65 -33.84
#